data_AF-A0A1X7V025-F1
#
_entry.id   AF-A0A1X7V025-F1
#
_cell.length_a   1.000
_cell.length_b   1.000
_cell.length_c   1.000
_cell.angle_alpha   90.00
_cell.angle_beta   90.00
_cell.angle_gamma   90.00
#
_symmetry.space_group_name_H-M   'P 1'
#
loop_
_entity.id
_entity.type
_entity.pdbx_description
1 polymer ?
#
loop_
_entity_poly.entity_id
_entity_poly.type
_entity_poly.pdbx_seq_one_letter_code
_entity_poly.pdbx_strand_id
1 'polypeptide(L)'
;MSILTYFTKAPTQAPPLLLTEKEEKTIDKALEDRKVSAESVKSHRGPYNSYTPEQRGKIGRYAVLNGPVRAAKHFSKLLGSTINESTARKFKKEYLERLTELSKKGDCSSAEIFLPTKLQGRPLLFGKELDTLTQDHIRKLRSKGTVINAHVVKALGEGILLAKAPYKLVSNGGDIEVTKAWAKSLLARMTYSKRKGTNAGKVSVAHFEELKKFFLADI
;
A
#
# COMPACT_ATOMS: atom_id res chain seq x y z
N MET A 1 -18.01 28.80 -80.58
CA MET A 1 -17.85 29.93 -79.64
C MET A 1 -17.59 29.35 -78.25
N SER A 2 -16.40 29.61 -77.72
CA SER A 2 -15.76 28.96 -76.57
C SER A 2 -16.30 29.47 -75.23
N ILE A 3 -16.57 28.57 -74.27
CA ILE A 3 -16.94 28.90 -72.87
C ILE A 3 -15.91 28.31 -71.86
N LEU A 4 -14.77 27.83 -72.34
CA LEU A 4 -13.65 27.45 -71.46
C LEU A 4 -12.70 28.62 -71.33
N THR A 5 -12.77 29.38 -70.22
CA THR A 5 -11.66 30.17 -69.63
C THR A 5 -12.13 31.03 -68.45
N TYR A 6 -12.53 30.44 -67.32
CA TYR A 6 -12.56 31.20 -66.07
C TYR A 6 -12.07 30.39 -64.87
N PHE A 7 -10.84 30.74 -64.47
CA PHE A 7 -10.34 30.84 -63.09
C PHE A 7 -9.93 29.58 -62.31
N THR A 8 -8.75 29.06 -62.64
CA THR A 8 -7.86 28.37 -61.68
C THR A 8 -7.13 29.41 -60.83
N LYS A 9 -7.70 29.80 -59.69
CA LYS A 9 -7.02 30.69 -58.74
C LYS A 9 -6.00 29.86 -57.94
N ALA A 10 -4.71 30.07 -58.20
CA ALA A 10 -3.63 29.46 -57.40
C ALA A 10 -3.73 29.91 -55.93
N PRO A 11 -3.41 29.04 -54.95
CA PRO A 11 -3.41 29.43 -53.54
C PRO A 11 -2.33 30.49 -53.31
N THR A 12 -2.74 31.67 -52.86
CA THR A 12 -1.85 32.73 -52.41
C THR A 12 -1.03 32.19 -51.23
N GLN A 13 0.26 31.93 -51.44
CA GLN A 13 1.19 31.66 -50.34
C GLN A 13 1.30 32.94 -49.51
N ALA A 14 0.82 32.89 -48.26
CA ALA A 14 1.07 33.96 -47.30
C ALA A 14 2.60 34.07 -47.11
N PRO A 15 3.15 35.30 -47.06
CA PRO A 15 4.58 35.46 -46.84
C PRO A 15 4.97 34.84 -45.49
N PRO A 16 6.11 34.13 -45.40
CA PRO A 16 6.58 33.61 -44.12
C PRO A 16 6.78 34.80 -43.18
N LEU A 17 6.12 34.75 -42.02
CA LEU A 17 6.33 35.72 -40.94
C LEU A 17 7.78 35.56 -40.45
N LEU A 18 8.69 36.36 -41.00
CA LEU A 18 10.05 36.47 -40.52
C LEU A 18 10.01 37.20 -39.17
N LEU A 19 10.19 36.44 -38.09
CA LEU A 19 10.34 36.98 -36.74
C LEU A 19 11.55 37.90 -36.70
N THR A 20 11.44 39.01 -35.97
CA THR A 20 12.58 39.92 -35.80
C THR A 20 13.61 39.28 -34.86
N GLU A 21 14.90 39.57 -35.01
CA GLU A 21 15.98 39.01 -34.18
C GLU A 21 15.77 39.20 -32.66
N LYS A 22 14.96 40.20 -32.28
CA LYS A 22 14.59 40.47 -30.88
C LYS A 22 13.56 39.46 -30.36
N GLU A 23 12.62 39.04 -31.19
CA GLU A 23 11.60 38.05 -30.85
C GLU A 23 12.23 36.65 -30.73
N GLU A 24 13.15 36.29 -31.63
CA GLU A 24 13.90 35.03 -31.57
C GLU A 24 14.71 34.93 -30.28
N LYS A 25 15.48 35.97 -29.93
CA LYS A 25 16.24 36.02 -28.66
C LYS A 25 15.35 35.94 -27.42
N THR A 26 14.12 36.45 -27.48
CA THR A 26 13.16 36.40 -26.37
C THR A 26 12.59 34.99 -26.21
N ILE A 27 12.32 34.32 -27.32
CA ILE A 27 11.87 32.92 -27.35
C ILE A 27 12.98 32.00 -26.85
N ASP A 28 14.22 32.20 -27.29
CA ASP A 28 15.37 31.39 -26.86
C ASP A 28 15.62 31.53 -25.36
N LYS A 29 15.55 32.76 -24.82
CA LYS A 29 15.67 32.99 -23.38
C LYS A 29 14.53 32.32 -22.60
N ALA A 30 13.29 32.42 -23.10
CA ALA A 30 12.13 31.76 -22.47
C ALA A 30 12.21 30.22 -22.55
N LEU A 31 12.83 29.67 -23.60
CA LEU A 31 13.08 28.23 -23.75
C LEU A 31 14.17 27.76 -22.79
N GLU A 32 15.23 28.55 -22.60
CA GLU A 32 16.32 28.23 -21.69
C GLU A 32 15.87 28.31 -20.22
N ASP A 33 15.10 29.34 -19.84
CA ASP A 33 14.47 29.43 -18.52
C ASP A 33 13.50 28.26 -18.26
N ARG A 34 12.82 27.77 -19.31
CA ARG A 34 11.97 26.57 -19.24
C ARG A 34 12.76 25.28 -19.05
N LYS A 35 13.93 25.14 -19.70
CA LYS A 35 14.82 23.98 -19.53
C LYS A 35 15.40 23.94 -18.12
N VAL A 36 15.89 25.07 -17.61
CA VAL A 36 16.40 25.20 -16.23
C VAL A 36 15.31 24.88 -15.20
N SER A 37 14.06 25.29 -15.45
CA SER A 37 12.91 24.90 -14.61
C SER A 37 12.52 23.42 -14.74
N ALA A 38 12.67 22.81 -15.93
CA ALA A 38 12.36 21.40 -16.18
C ALA A 38 13.42 20.46 -15.58
N GLU A 39 14.64 20.95 -15.40
CA GLU A 39 15.74 20.28 -14.71
C GLU A 39 15.64 20.41 -13.18
N SER A 40 14.55 21.00 -12.66
CA SER A 40 14.25 21.00 -11.23
C SER A 40 14.28 19.56 -10.69
N VAL A 41 15.27 19.35 -9.82
CA VAL A 41 15.57 18.13 -9.07
C VAL A 41 14.28 17.42 -8.69
N LYS A 42 14.16 16.14 -9.04
CA LYS A 42 13.08 15.24 -8.60
C LYS A 42 13.05 15.23 -7.07
N SER A 43 12.33 16.18 -6.48
CA SER A 43 12.24 16.31 -5.03
C SER A 43 11.58 15.06 -4.48
N HIS A 44 12.23 14.43 -3.51
CA HIS A 44 11.62 13.30 -2.83
C HIS A 44 10.32 13.81 -2.20
N ARG A 45 9.19 13.21 -2.56
CA ARG A 45 7.89 13.60 -2.02
C ARG A 45 7.97 13.53 -0.50
N GLY A 46 7.68 14.66 0.17
CA GLY A 46 7.73 14.74 1.62
C GLY A 46 6.80 13.71 2.30
N PRO A 47 6.99 13.47 3.62
CA PRO A 47 6.16 12.54 4.38
C PRO A 47 4.68 12.97 4.32
N TYR A 48 3.80 11.99 4.19
CA TYR A 48 2.36 12.26 4.26
C TYR A 48 1.92 12.49 5.71
N ASN A 49 1.03 13.46 5.91
CA ASN A 49 0.41 13.66 7.22
C ASN A 49 -0.45 12.44 7.59
N SER A 50 -0.14 11.84 8.74
CA SER A 50 -0.97 10.81 9.36
C SER A 50 -1.95 11.46 10.33
N TYR A 51 -3.22 11.05 10.27
CA TYR A 51 -4.29 11.59 11.12
C TYR A 51 -4.90 10.47 11.94
N THR A 52 -5.09 10.71 13.24
CA THR A 52 -5.79 9.75 14.08
C THR A 52 -7.27 9.68 13.68
N PRO A 53 -7.94 8.53 13.88
CA PRO A 53 -9.36 8.40 13.56
C PRO A 53 -10.26 9.46 14.23
N GLU A 54 -9.90 9.91 15.42
CA GLU A 54 -10.58 10.99 16.13
C GLU A 54 -10.42 12.34 15.43
N GLN A 55 -9.18 12.67 15.03
CA GLN A 55 -8.91 13.90 14.27
C GLN A 55 -9.71 13.91 12.96
N ARG A 56 -9.78 12.76 12.27
CA ARG A 56 -10.57 12.62 11.04
C ARG A 56 -12.05 12.88 11.27
N GLY A 57 -12.60 12.36 12.37
CA GLY A 57 -13.98 12.62 12.79
C GLY A 57 -14.24 14.10 13.08
N LYS A 58 -13.36 14.74 13.87
CA LYS A 58 -13.45 16.18 14.21
C LYS A 58 -13.38 17.06 12.96
N ILE A 59 -12.44 16.78 12.05
CA ILE A 59 -12.31 17.51 10.78
C ILE A 59 -13.54 17.28 9.90
N GLY A 60 -14.02 16.04 9.79
CA GLY A 60 -15.22 15.70 9.01
C GLY A 60 -16.45 16.44 9.51
N ARG A 61 -16.73 16.38 10.82
CA ARG A 61 -17.85 17.11 11.46
C ARG A 61 -17.79 18.60 11.19
N TYR A 62 -16.64 19.23 11.40
CA TYR A 62 -16.47 20.65 11.16
C TYR A 62 -16.61 21.02 9.68
N ALA A 63 -16.14 20.16 8.76
CA ALA A 63 -16.27 20.37 7.32
C ALA A 63 -17.71 20.23 6.82
N VAL A 64 -18.55 19.44 7.51
CA VAL A 64 -19.99 19.40 7.25
C VAL A 64 -20.63 20.74 7.63
N LEU A 65 -20.30 21.28 8.80
CA LEU A 65 -20.89 22.53 9.31
C LEU A 65 -20.40 23.79 8.58
N ASN A 66 -19.09 23.92 8.40
CA ASN A 66 -18.44 25.15 7.95
C ASN A 66 -17.83 25.08 6.54
N GLY A 67 -17.87 23.89 5.92
CA GLY A 67 -17.25 23.64 4.62
C GLY A 67 -15.77 23.20 4.70
N PRO A 68 -15.27 22.51 3.65
CA PRO A 68 -13.95 21.87 3.66
C PRO A 68 -12.78 22.86 3.66
N VAL A 69 -12.91 24.01 2.98
CA VAL A 69 -11.85 25.03 2.91
C VAL A 69 -11.60 25.65 4.30
N ARG A 70 -12.68 26.02 5.01
CA ARG A 70 -12.58 26.58 6.37
C ARG A 70 -12.07 25.55 7.36
N ALA A 71 -12.50 24.29 7.22
CA ALA A 71 -11.99 23.18 8.01
C ALA A 71 -10.47 23.01 7.86
N ALA A 72 -9.98 22.96 6.63
CA ALA A 72 -8.55 22.83 6.35
C ALA A 72 -7.74 23.95 7.02
N LYS A 73 -8.17 25.22 6.88
CA LYS A 73 -7.50 26.37 7.51
C LYS A 73 -7.52 26.31 9.04
N HIS A 74 -8.67 25.98 9.63
CA HIS A 74 -8.85 25.92 11.09
C HIS A 74 -7.95 24.84 11.71
N PHE A 75 -8.00 23.63 11.16
CA PHE A 75 -7.21 22.51 11.70
C PHE A 75 -5.73 22.58 11.32
N SER A 76 -5.36 23.27 10.24
CA SER A 76 -3.94 23.54 9.95
C SER A 76 -3.29 24.41 11.02
N LYS A 77 -4.04 25.41 11.53
CA LYS A 77 -3.59 26.24 12.65
C LYS A 77 -3.53 25.44 13.95
N LEU A 78 -4.54 24.62 14.21
CA LEU A 78 -4.67 23.85 15.45
C LEU A 78 -3.61 22.74 15.57
N LEU A 79 -3.39 21.96 14.50
CA LEU A 79 -2.49 20.79 14.51
C LEU A 79 -1.04 21.14 14.15
N GLY A 80 -0.74 22.40 13.80
CA GLY A 80 0.59 22.82 13.35
C GLY A 80 1.08 22.16 12.05
N SER A 81 0.20 21.40 11.37
CA SER A 81 0.48 20.67 10.12
C SER A 81 -0.49 21.13 9.05
N THR A 82 0.01 21.37 7.84
CA THR A 82 -0.82 21.87 6.74
C THR A 82 -1.76 20.77 6.25
N ILE A 83 -3.07 21.00 6.36
CA ILE A 83 -4.09 20.09 5.86
C ILE A 83 -4.54 20.54 4.48
N ASN A 84 -4.36 19.67 3.48
CA ASN A 84 -4.89 19.92 2.15
C ASN A 84 -6.43 19.94 2.18
N GLU A 85 -7.02 20.86 1.45
CA GLU A 85 -8.48 20.97 1.36
C GLU A 85 -9.12 19.72 0.73
N SER A 86 -8.40 19.02 -0.14
CA SER A 86 -8.79 17.68 -0.64
C SER A 86 -8.91 16.64 0.48
N THR A 87 -8.05 16.69 1.49
CA THR A 87 -8.10 15.82 2.67
C THR A 87 -9.33 16.13 3.52
N ALA A 88 -9.62 17.41 3.76
CA ALA A 88 -10.83 17.82 4.48
C ALA A 88 -12.11 17.41 3.74
N ARG A 89 -12.16 17.53 2.41
CA ARG A 89 -13.26 17.01 1.59
C ARG A 89 -13.44 15.50 1.72
N LYS A 90 -12.33 14.75 1.69
CA LYS A 90 -12.36 13.29 1.89
C LYS A 90 -12.97 12.93 3.24
N PHE A 91 -12.52 13.57 4.32
CA PHE A 91 -13.06 13.30 5.67
C PHE A 91 -14.52 13.71 5.81
N LYS A 92 -14.95 14.81 5.17
CA LYS A 92 -16.37 15.17 5.08
C LYS A 92 -17.20 14.05 4.44
N LYS A 93 -16.74 13.51 3.30
CA LYS A 93 -17.43 12.43 2.58
C LYS A 93 -17.54 11.16 3.45
N GLU A 94 -16.42 10.72 4.03
CA GLU A 94 -16.38 9.54 4.90
C GLU A 94 -17.27 9.71 6.16
N TYR A 95 -17.36 10.94 6.68
CA TYR A 95 -18.23 11.25 7.82
C TYR A 95 -19.72 11.15 7.46
N LEU A 96 -20.11 11.65 6.28
CA LEU A 96 -21.48 11.53 5.78
C LEU A 96 -21.86 10.08 5.49
N GLU A 97 -20.98 9.32 4.84
CA GLU A 97 -21.18 7.87 4.62
C GLU A 97 -21.41 7.16 5.95
N ARG A 98 -20.58 7.44 6.96
CA ARG A 98 -20.72 6.85 8.29
C ARG A 98 -22.03 7.23 8.97
N LEU A 99 -22.49 8.48 8.84
CA LEU A 99 -23.81 8.90 9.32
C LEU A 99 -24.95 8.11 8.65
N THR A 100 -24.87 7.88 7.34
CA THR A 100 -25.89 7.07 6.64
C THR A 100 -25.90 5.62 7.09
N GLU A 101 -24.73 5.03 7.39
CA GLU A 101 -24.65 3.68 7.93
C GLU A 101 -25.24 3.57 9.33
N LEU A 102 -25.00 4.58 10.19
CA LEU A 102 -25.56 4.63 11.55
C LEU A 102 -27.08 4.81 11.53
N SER A 103 -27.58 5.69 10.65
CA SER A 103 -29.01 5.86 10.44
C SER A 103 -29.69 4.55 10.01
N LYS A 104 -29.05 3.76 9.12
CA LYS A 104 -29.55 2.44 8.72
C LYS A 104 -29.53 1.42 9.87
N LYS A 105 -28.61 1.56 10.83
CA LYS A 105 -28.47 0.66 11.98
C LYS A 105 -29.37 1.02 13.17
N GLY A 106 -29.99 2.22 13.16
CA GLY A 106 -30.84 2.70 14.24
C GLY A 106 -30.08 3.32 15.43
N ASP A 107 -28.77 3.54 15.29
CA ASP A 107 -27.94 4.12 16.34
C ASP A 107 -27.94 5.66 16.24
N CYS A 108 -28.57 6.34 17.20
CA CYS A 108 -28.78 7.80 17.18
C CYS A 108 -27.62 8.65 17.74
N SER A 109 -26.47 8.05 18.10
CA SER A 109 -25.39 8.82 18.73
C SER A 109 -24.51 9.52 17.70
N SER A 110 -24.76 10.81 17.49
CA SER A 110 -24.11 11.69 16.51
C SER A 110 -22.89 12.46 17.05
N ALA A 111 -22.59 12.33 18.35
CA ALA A 111 -21.68 13.25 19.04
C ALA A 111 -20.19 13.04 18.69
N GLU A 112 -19.73 11.78 18.56
CA GLU A 112 -18.31 11.46 18.40
C GLU A 112 -18.09 10.29 17.44
N ILE A 113 -18.21 10.57 16.14
CA ILE A 113 -18.01 9.56 15.11
C ILE A 113 -16.52 9.34 14.89
N PHE A 114 -16.02 8.19 15.33
CA PHE A 114 -14.67 7.72 15.04
C PHE A 114 -14.54 7.27 13.57
N LEU A 115 -13.61 7.86 12.81
CA LEU A 115 -13.37 7.52 11.40
C LEU A 115 -12.14 6.60 11.26
N PRO A 116 -12.30 5.26 11.17
CA PRO A 116 -11.18 4.33 11.18
C PRO A 116 -10.29 4.51 9.95
N THR A 117 -8.97 4.45 10.15
CA THR A 117 -7.98 4.49 9.07
C THR A 117 -8.09 3.25 8.20
N LYS A 118 -8.20 3.45 6.88
CA LYS A 118 -8.14 2.34 5.92
C LYS A 118 -6.74 1.74 5.97
N LEU A 119 -6.65 0.41 6.00
CA LEU A 119 -5.38 -0.29 5.89
C LEU A 119 -4.74 0.07 4.55
N GLN A 120 -3.50 0.57 4.60
CA GLN A 120 -2.75 0.94 3.39
C GLN A 120 -1.96 -0.26 2.87
N GLY A 121 -1.77 -0.32 1.55
CA GLY A 121 -0.91 -1.29 0.89
C GLY A 121 -1.64 -2.40 0.15
N ARG A 122 -0.85 -3.33 -0.39
CA ARG A 122 -1.35 -4.50 -1.14
C ARG A 122 -2.05 -5.46 -0.18
N PRO A 123 -3.24 -5.99 -0.54
CA PRO A 123 -3.93 -6.99 0.29
C PRO A 123 -3.07 -8.25 0.49
N LEU A 124 -3.36 -8.98 1.57
CA LEU A 124 -2.70 -10.26 1.88
C LEU A 124 -3.04 -11.31 0.81
N LEU A 125 -2.03 -12.08 0.39
CA LEU A 125 -2.18 -13.08 -0.69
C LEU A 125 -3.29 -14.11 -0.39
N PHE A 126 -3.37 -14.60 0.84
CA PHE A 126 -4.33 -15.63 1.24
C PHE A 126 -5.60 -15.06 1.89
N GLY A 127 -5.72 -13.73 1.98
CA GLY A 127 -6.71 -13.09 2.85
C GLY A 127 -6.33 -13.15 4.33
N LYS A 128 -7.13 -12.48 5.19
CA LYS A 128 -6.79 -12.33 6.62
C LYS A 128 -6.89 -13.65 7.39
N GLU A 129 -7.93 -14.43 7.16
CA GLU A 129 -8.23 -15.64 7.94
C GLU A 129 -7.17 -16.74 7.77
N LEU A 130 -6.81 -17.05 6.52
CA LEU A 130 -5.80 -18.05 6.22
C LEU A 130 -4.40 -17.59 6.64
N ASP A 131 -4.11 -16.29 6.52
CA ASP A 131 -2.84 -15.72 7.00
C ASP A 131 -2.75 -15.82 8.53
N THR A 132 -3.83 -15.50 9.26
CA THR A 132 -3.86 -15.65 10.73
C THR A 132 -3.67 -17.09 11.17
N LEU A 133 -4.33 -18.05 10.50
CA LEU A 133 -4.16 -19.47 10.79
C LEU A 133 -2.71 -19.91 10.56
N THR A 134 -2.12 -19.48 9.44
CA THR A 134 -0.72 -19.76 9.13
C THR A 134 0.21 -19.18 10.21
N GLN A 135 -0.02 -17.94 10.64
CA GLN A 135 0.74 -17.32 11.72
C GLN A 135 0.61 -18.09 13.05
N ASP A 136 -0.58 -18.58 13.39
CA ASP A 136 -0.81 -19.40 14.59
C ASP A 136 -0.05 -20.72 14.53
N HIS A 137 -0.06 -21.40 13.39
CA HIS A 137 0.73 -22.62 13.21
C HIS A 137 2.22 -22.35 13.36
N ILE A 138 2.73 -21.24 12.82
CA ILE A 138 4.13 -20.86 12.99
C ILE A 138 4.45 -20.57 14.46
N ARG A 139 3.57 -19.88 15.20
CA ARG A 139 3.72 -19.66 16.64
C ARG A 139 3.81 -20.98 17.41
N LYS A 140 2.94 -21.94 17.09
CA LYS A 140 2.93 -23.30 17.68
C LYS A 140 4.19 -24.11 17.36
N LEU A 141 4.71 -24.01 16.13
CA LEU A 141 5.99 -24.66 15.78
C LEU A 141 7.16 -24.03 16.54
N ARG A 142 7.09 -22.72 16.76
CA ARG A 142 8.13 -21.99 17.50
C ARG A 142 8.13 -22.32 18.98
N SER A 143 6.97 -22.48 19.62
CA SER A 143 6.91 -22.88 21.03
C SER A 143 7.50 -24.28 21.27
N LYS A 144 7.50 -25.14 20.24
CA LYS A 144 8.16 -26.46 20.26
C LYS A 144 9.67 -26.39 19.98
N GLY A 145 10.24 -25.21 19.77
CA GLY A 145 11.67 -25.04 19.48
C GLY A 145 12.09 -25.32 18.03
N THR A 146 11.13 -25.46 17.10
CA THR A 146 11.45 -25.74 15.69
C THR A 146 12.11 -24.53 15.01
N VAL A 147 13.13 -24.79 14.19
CA VAL A 147 13.77 -23.78 13.35
C VAL A 147 12.85 -23.43 12.16
N ILE A 148 12.39 -22.19 12.11
CA ILE A 148 11.45 -21.73 11.07
C ILE A 148 12.23 -21.06 9.93
N ASN A 149 12.29 -21.74 8.79
CA ASN A 149 12.84 -21.23 7.54
C ASN A 149 11.72 -20.81 6.57
N ALA A 150 12.04 -19.94 5.60
CA ALA A 150 11.08 -19.53 4.57
C ALA A 150 10.49 -20.71 3.78
N HIS A 151 11.25 -21.80 3.61
CA HIS A 151 10.77 -23.03 2.97
C HIS A 151 9.74 -23.77 3.82
N VAL A 152 9.92 -23.83 5.15
CA VAL A 152 8.94 -24.42 6.07
C VAL A 152 7.64 -23.61 6.04
N VAL A 153 7.74 -22.28 6.02
CA VAL A 153 6.58 -21.39 5.91
C VAL A 153 5.87 -21.55 4.57
N LYS A 154 6.63 -21.68 3.47
CA LYS A 154 6.08 -21.94 2.13
C LYS A 154 5.25 -23.24 2.14
N ALA A 155 5.86 -24.34 2.59
CA ALA A 155 5.21 -25.65 2.64
C ALA A 155 3.97 -25.63 3.56
N LEU A 156 4.06 -24.94 4.71
CA LEU A 156 2.92 -24.78 5.61
C LEU A 156 1.77 -24.01 4.97
N GLY A 157 2.08 -22.91 4.26
CA GLY A 157 1.09 -22.11 3.54
C GLY A 157 0.40 -22.91 2.44
N GLU A 158 1.16 -23.67 1.66
CA GLU A 158 0.63 -24.60 0.65
C GLU A 158 -0.27 -25.67 1.28
N GLY A 159 0.16 -26.30 2.38
CA GLY A 159 -0.62 -27.32 3.07
C GLY A 159 -1.94 -26.79 3.65
N ILE A 160 -1.93 -25.58 4.23
CA ILE A 160 -3.15 -24.93 4.74
C ILE A 160 -4.10 -24.60 3.59
N LEU A 161 -3.59 -24.10 2.47
CA LEU A 161 -4.39 -23.82 1.28
C LEU A 161 -4.99 -25.10 0.70
N LEU A 162 -4.21 -26.17 0.57
CA LEU A 162 -4.70 -27.46 0.12
C LEU A 162 -5.83 -27.99 1.02
N ALA A 163 -5.72 -27.83 2.34
CA ALA A 163 -6.71 -28.32 3.28
C ALA A 163 -8.00 -27.48 3.32
N LYS A 164 -7.92 -26.16 3.11
CA LYS A 164 -9.07 -25.24 3.27
C LYS A 164 -9.67 -24.74 1.96
N ALA A 165 -8.84 -24.51 0.95
CA ALA A 165 -9.26 -23.93 -0.33
C ALA A 165 -8.37 -24.45 -1.48
N PRO A 166 -8.46 -25.75 -1.82
CA PRO A 166 -7.59 -26.36 -2.83
C PRO A 166 -7.75 -25.70 -4.20
N TYR A 167 -8.96 -25.28 -4.56
CA TYR A 167 -9.27 -24.60 -5.83
C TYR A 167 -8.52 -23.27 -6.04
N LYS A 168 -7.93 -22.67 -4.99
CA LYS A 168 -7.18 -21.42 -5.12
C LYS A 168 -5.74 -21.62 -5.56
N LEU A 169 -5.19 -22.82 -5.38
CA LEU A 169 -3.79 -23.11 -5.66
C LEU A 169 -3.58 -23.35 -7.16
N VAL A 170 -2.49 -22.84 -7.73
CA VAL A 170 -2.17 -23.02 -9.16
C VAL A 170 -2.10 -24.49 -9.58
N SER A 171 -1.62 -25.39 -8.70
CA SER A 171 -1.59 -26.83 -8.98
C SER A 171 -2.96 -27.46 -9.25
N ASN A 172 -4.02 -26.80 -8.76
CA ASN A 172 -5.39 -27.26 -8.86
C ASN A 172 -6.22 -26.36 -9.79
N GLY A 173 -5.57 -25.56 -10.64
CA GLY A 173 -6.22 -24.64 -11.58
C GLY A 173 -6.63 -23.29 -11.01
N GLY A 174 -6.13 -22.92 -9.82
CA GLY A 174 -6.38 -21.61 -9.21
C GLY A 174 -5.33 -20.54 -9.57
N ASP A 175 -5.49 -19.36 -8.97
CA ASP A 175 -4.67 -18.17 -9.28
C ASP A 175 -3.50 -17.93 -8.33
N ILE A 176 -3.50 -18.60 -7.16
CA ILE A 176 -2.56 -18.30 -6.08
C ILE A 176 -1.35 -19.22 -6.14
N GLU A 177 -0.17 -18.63 -6.37
CA GLU A 177 1.11 -19.31 -6.21
C GLU A 177 1.78 -18.94 -4.88
N VAL A 178 2.16 -19.93 -4.08
CA VAL A 178 2.85 -19.71 -2.81
C VAL A 178 4.35 -19.51 -3.05
N THR A 179 4.77 -18.26 -3.17
CA THR A 179 6.18 -17.93 -3.45
C THR A 179 7.04 -17.84 -2.19
N LYS A 180 8.36 -18.00 -2.35
CA LYS A 180 9.34 -17.75 -1.27
C LYS A 180 9.31 -16.29 -0.79
N ALA A 181 8.98 -15.35 -1.68
CA ALA A 181 8.85 -13.94 -1.34
C ALA A 181 7.67 -13.69 -0.39
N TRP A 182 6.53 -14.35 -0.62
CA TRP A 182 5.40 -14.31 0.30
C TRP A 182 5.80 -14.83 1.69
N ALA A 183 6.49 -15.96 1.77
CA ALA A 183 6.93 -16.54 3.05
C ALA A 183 7.85 -15.58 3.83
N LYS A 184 8.79 -14.92 3.15
CA LYS A 184 9.63 -13.88 3.76
C LYS A 184 8.81 -12.68 4.25
N SER A 185 7.84 -12.24 3.45
CA SER A 185 6.93 -11.14 3.83
C SER A 185 6.12 -11.49 5.08
N LEU A 186 5.60 -12.71 5.17
CA LEU A 186 4.86 -13.18 6.34
C LEU A 186 5.74 -13.17 7.60
N LEU A 187 6.97 -13.72 7.51
CA LEU A 187 7.91 -13.69 8.63
C LEU A 187 8.26 -12.26 9.08
N ALA A 188 8.45 -11.34 8.12
CA ALA A 188 8.69 -9.94 8.44
C ALA A 188 7.51 -9.30 9.18
N ARG A 189 6.26 -9.59 8.77
CA ARG A 189 5.04 -9.11 9.47
C ARG A 189 4.93 -9.67 10.89
N MET A 190 5.41 -10.89 11.12
CA MET A 190 5.47 -11.53 12.45
C MET A 190 6.69 -11.10 13.28
N THR A 191 7.47 -10.10 12.84
CA THR A 191 8.73 -9.65 13.45
C THR A 191 9.77 -10.76 13.65
N TYR A 192 9.72 -11.80 12.82
CA TYR A 192 10.69 -12.90 12.84
C TYR A 192 11.86 -12.63 11.91
N SER A 193 13.05 -12.56 12.50
CA SER A 193 14.31 -12.45 11.77
C SER A 193 14.94 -13.83 11.51
N LYS A 194 15.82 -13.89 10.50
CA LYS A 194 16.63 -15.07 10.20
C LYS A 194 17.56 -15.33 11.39
N ARG A 195 17.24 -16.31 12.24
CA ARG A 195 18.21 -16.85 13.21
C ARG A 195 19.05 -17.92 12.51
N LYS A 196 20.36 -17.95 12.78
CA LYS A 196 21.18 -19.14 12.49
C LYS A 196 20.63 -20.25 13.39
N GLY A 197 19.84 -21.16 12.82
CA GLY A 197 19.47 -22.39 13.51
C GLY A 197 20.73 -23.24 13.62
N THR A 198 21.32 -23.32 14.81
CA THR A 198 22.29 -24.38 15.08
C THR A 198 21.50 -25.67 15.21
N ASN A 199 21.56 -26.54 14.19
CA ASN A 199 21.05 -27.91 14.28
C ASN A 199 21.79 -28.75 15.34
N ALA A 200 22.76 -28.18 16.05
CA ALA A 200 23.19 -28.66 17.35
C ALA A 200 22.11 -28.41 18.40
N GLY A 201 20.93 -28.99 18.21
CA GLY A 201 20.11 -29.32 19.36
C GLY A 201 20.95 -30.28 20.19
N LYS A 202 21.45 -29.81 21.34
CA LYS A 202 21.85 -30.74 22.39
C LYS A 202 20.57 -31.44 22.78
N VAL A 203 20.28 -32.57 22.14
CA VAL A 203 19.27 -33.51 22.62
C VAL A 203 19.84 -34.03 23.93
N SER A 204 19.60 -33.31 25.03
CA SER A 204 19.87 -33.85 26.35
C SER A 204 18.76 -34.87 26.60
N VAL A 205 18.98 -36.10 26.15
CA VAL A 205 18.20 -37.22 26.67
C VAL A 205 18.57 -37.30 28.14
N ALA A 206 17.59 -37.18 29.04
CA ALA A 206 17.83 -37.18 30.50
C ALA A 206 18.67 -38.38 30.97
N HIS A 207 18.68 -39.47 30.18
CA HIS A 207 19.38 -40.72 30.45
C HIS A 207 20.30 -41.12 29.28
N PHE A 208 20.87 -40.16 28.54
CA PHE A 208 21.75 -40.45 27.40
C PHE A 208 22.91 -41.38 27.79
N GLU A 209 23.51 -41.16 28.95
CA GLU A 209 24.61 -41.98 29.45
C GLU A 209 24.19 -43.41 29.79
N GLU A 210 22.99 -43.59 30.33
CA GLU A 210 22.43 -44.91 30.65
C GLU A 210 22.08 -45.69 29.37
N LEU A 211 21.42 -45.03 28.41
CA LEU A 211 21.12 -45.62 27.11
C LEU A 211 22.39 -45.97 26.33
N LYS A 212 23.42 -45.13 26.42
CA LYS A 212 24.74 -45.39 25.82
C LYS A 212 25.39 -46.63 26.44
N LYS A 213 25.34 -46.76 27.77
CA LYS A 213 25.87 -47.93 28.48
C LYS A 213 25.10 -49.20 28.11
N PHE A 214 23.77 -49.12 28.05
CA PHE A 214 22.93 -50.25 27.66
C PHE A 214 23.24 -50.74 26.24
N PHE A 215 23.35 -49.80 25.29
CA PHE A 215 23.69 -50.13 23.90
C PHE A 215 25.08 -50.75 23.74
N LEU A 216 26.08 -50.25 24.48
CA LEU A 216 27.44 -50.79 24.42
C LEU A 216 27.60 -52.14 25.13
N ALA A 217 26.69 -52.48 26.05
CA ALA A 217 26.67 -53.77 26.73
C ALA A 217 25.98 -54.89 25.92
N ASP A 218 25.22 -54.51 24.89
CA ASP A 218 24.45 -55.40 24.01
C ASP A 218 25.22 -55.75 22.71
N ILE A 219 26.52 -55.42 22.65
CA ILE A 219 27.50 -55.75 21.58
C ILE A 219 28.56 -56.67 22.17
#